data_AF-C2FSK8-F1
#
_entry.id   AF-C2FSK8-F1
#
_cell.length_a   1.000
_cell.length_b   1.000
_cell.length_c   1.000
_cell.angle_alpha   90.00
_cell.angle_beta   90.00
_cell.angle_gamma   90.00
#
_symmetry.space_group_name_H-M   'P 1'
#
loop_
_entity.id
_entity.type
_entity.pdbx_description
1 polymer ?
#
loop_
_entity_poly.entity_id
_entity_poly.type
_entity_poly.pdbx_seq_one_letter_code
_entity_poly.pdbx_strand_id
1 'polypeptide(L)'
;MDYIEFFKNLFLIAFGVCAGLILAFRLVWPRIEALIIKTKMLDKKMSEQKGSTGGEREQLKAGAYERLLLFTSRIEPRNLIARHLEDNQHVRTLQLRLIQEVENEFQYNFTQQLYVSADAWEAVRLLKENL
;
A
#
# COMPACT_ATOMS: atom_id res chain seq x y z
N MET A 1 58.85 49.93 19.35
CA MET A 1 57.60 49.20 19.03
C MET A 1 57.45 48.12 20.09
N ASP A 2 56.48 48.27 21.00
CA ASP A 2 56.30 47.34 22.11
C ASP A 2 55.60 46.06 21.63
N TYR A 3 56.40 45.05 21.28
CA TYR A 3 55.91 43.73 20.82
C TYR A 3 54.94 43.08 21.81
N ILE A 4 55.10 43.36 23.11
CA ILE A 4 54.24 42.80 24.17
C ILE A 4 52.79 43.32 24.06
N GLU A 5 52.60 44.59 23.73
CA GLU A 5 51.25 45.15 23.51
C GLU A 5 50.61 44.60 22.25
N PHE A 6 51.40 44.41 21.18
CA PHE A 6 50.94 43.79 19.95
C PHE A 6 50.41 42.36 20.19
N PHE A 7 51.15 41.52 20.92
CA PHE A 7 50.72 40.16 21.24
C PHE A 7 49.48 40.12 22.13
N LYS A 8 49.35 41.03 23.11
CA LYS A 8 48.16 41.13 23.97
C LYS A 8 46.90 41.48 23.19
N ASN A 9 46.98 42.48 22.29
CA ASN A 9 45.85 42.89 21.47
C ASN A 9 45.43 41.79 20.49
N LEU A 10 46.41 41.08 19.90
CA LEU A 10 46.14 39.94 19.02
C LEU A 10 45.40 38.82 19.75
N PHE A 11 45.83 38.48 20.97
CA PHE A 11 45.20 37.42 21.76
C PHE A 11 43.78 37.80 22.20
N LEU A 12 43.57 39.06 22.60
CA LEU A 12 42.27 39.57 23.04
C LEU A 12 41.22 39.51 21.91
N ILE A 13 41.61 39.93 20.70
CA ILE A 13 40.74 39.88 19.52
C ILE A 13 40.44 38.43 19.14
N ALA A 14 41.45 37.56 19.10
CA ALA A 14 41.27 36.15 18.76
C ALA A 14 40.30 35.45 19.72
N PHE A 15 40.46 35.66 21.03
CA PHE A 15 39.59 35.04 22.03
C PHE A 15 38.17 35.62 21.97
N GLY A 16 38.03 36.93 21.74
CA GLY A 16 36.73 37.58 21.56
C GLY A 16 35.94 37.04 20.37
N VAL A 17 36.62 36.84 19.22
CA VAL A 17 36.00 36.24 18.02
C VAL A 17 35.57 34.80 18.28
N CYS A 18 36.44 33.98 18.88
CA CYS A 18 36.10 32.59 19.22
C CYS A 18 34.91 32.51 20.19
N ALA A 19 34.90 33.33 21.24
CA ALA A 19 33.80 33.36 22.21
C ALA A 19 32.47 33.79 21.55
N GLY A 20 32.51 34.78 20.66
CA GLY A 20 31.35 35.22 19.89
C GLY A 20 30.79 34.12 18.98
N LEU A 21 31.66 33.38 18.28
CA LEU A 21 31.25 32.27 17.43
C LEU A 21 30.63 31.12 18.23
N ILE A 22 31.17 30.77 19.40
CA ILE A 22 30.62 29.74 20.28
C ILE A 22 29.24 30.15 20.79
N LEU A 23 29.07 31.42 21.19
CA LEU A 23 27.80 31.93 21.68
C LEU A 23 26.73 31.97 20.58
N ALA A 24 27.11 32.43 19.38
CA ALA A 24 26.25 32.43 18.21
C ALA A 24 25.83 30.99 17.83
N PHE A 25 26.78 30.06 17.82
CA PHE A 25 26.49 28.65 17.56
C PHE A 25 25.52 28.07 18.59
N ARG A 26 25.75 28.32 19.88
CA ARG A 26 24.91 27.82 20.98
C ARG A 26 23.46 28.36 20.90
N LEU A 27 23.28 29.59 20.39
CA LEU A 27 21.96 30.21 20.23
C LEU A 27 21.22 29.67 19.01
N VAL A 28 21.94 29.41 17.91
CA VAL A 28 21.38 28.92 16.65
C VAL A 28 21.10 27.42 16.68
N TRP A 29 21.93 26.62 17.36
CA TRP A 29 21.85 25.16 17.43
C TRP A 29 20.45 24.60 17.79
N PRO A 30 19.77 25.05 18.86
CA PRO A 30 18.45 24.50 19.22
C PRO A 30 17.37 24.77 18.16
N ARG A 31 17.50 25.85 17.37
CA ARG A 31 16.57 26.15 16.27
C ARG A 31 16.75 25.17 15.12
N ILE A 32 17.99 24.79 14.81
CA ILE A 32 18.32 23.81 13.77
C ILE A 32 17.79 22.43 14.17
N GLU A 33 18.04 22.00 15.41
CA GLU A 33 17.53 20.72 15.92
C GLU A 33 16.00 20.64 15.83
N ALA A 34 15.29 21.70 16.23
CA ALA A 34 13.84 21.75 16.14
C ALA A 34 13.32 21.61 14.69
N LEU A 35 14.02 22.19 13.71
CA LEU A 35 13.67 22.05 12.29
C LEU A 35 13.93 20.63 11.77
N ILE A 36 15.05 20.02 12.15
CA ILE A 36 15.38 18.64 11.79
C ILE A 36 14.39 17.65 12.43
N ILE A 37 13.99 17.88 13.68
CA ILE A 37 13.00 17.04 14.36
C ILE A 37 11.63 17.17 13.69
N LYS A 38 11.22 18.40 13.35
CA LYS A 38 9.92 18.65 12.70
C LYS A 38 9.84 18.00 11.32
N THR A 39 10.91 18.06 10.52
CA THR A 39 10.98 17.38 9.22
C THR A 39 10.90 15.86 9.36
N LYS A 40 11.68 15.25 10.28
CA LYS A 40 11.60 13.81 10.57
C LYS A 40 10.23 13.35 11.05
N MET A 41 9.53 14.16 11.85
CA MET A 41 8.17 13.84 12.33
C MET A 41 7.13 13.89 11.22
N LEU A 42 7.26 14.80 10.25
CA LEU A 42 6.38 14.89 9.10
C LEU A 42 6.56 13.68 8.17
N ASP A 43 7.81 13.32 7.87
CA ASP A 43 8.11 12.13 7.07
C ASP A 43 7.60 10.85 7.73
N LYS A 44 7.77 10.73 9.05
CA LYS A 44 7.26 9.58 9.81
C LYS A 44 5.73 9.49 9.75
N LYS A 45 5.00 10.59 9.99
CA LYS A 45 3.53 10.63 9.87
C LYS A 45 3.06 10.26 8.47
N MET A 46 3.74 10.76 7.44
CA MET A 46 3.47 10.40 6.05
C MET A 46 3.73 8.91 5.79
N SER A 47 4.81 8.35 6.33
CA SER A 47 5.11 6.91 6.17
C SER A 47 4.15 6.00 6.92
N GLU A 48 3.70 6.39 8.13
CA GLU A 48 2.76 5.60 8.93
C GLU A 48 1.37 5.60 8.30
N GLN A 49 0.92 6.75 7.78
CA GLN A 49 -0.33 6.86 7.04
C GLN A 49 -0.27 6.13 5.69
N LYS A 50 0.88 6.14 5.02
CA LYS A 50 1.06 5.42 3.75
C LYS A 50 1.26 3.92 3.95
N GLY A 51 1.85 3.50 5.07
CA GLY A 51 2.03 2.11 5.46
C GLY A 51 0.71 1.43 5.84
N SER A 52 -0.18 2.12 6.57
CA SER A 52 -1.50 1.58 6.91
C SER A 52 -2.43 1.47 5.71
N THR A 53 -2.56 2.54 4.90
CA THR A 53 -3.44 2.52 3.71
C THR A 53 -2.84 1.74 2.54
N GLY A 54 -1.52 1.70 2.42
CA GLY A 54 -0.83 0.94 1.38
C GLY A 54 -0.99 -0.57 1.57
N GLY A 55 -0.70 -1.06 2.78
CA GLY A 55 -0.86 -2.48 3.11
C GLY A 55 -2.31 -2.95 3.00
N GLU A 56 -3.28 -2.15 3.43
CA GLU A 56 -4.71 -2.46 3.30
C GLU A 56 -5.14 -2.58 1.83
N ARG A 57 -4.71 -1.63 0.98
CA ARG A 57 -4.99 -1.71 -0.47
C ARG A 57 -4.37 -2.94 -1.11
N GLU A 58 -3.16 -3.32 -0.70
CA GLU A 58 -2.46 -4.47 -1.23
C GLU A 58 -3.12 -5.79 -0.80
N GLN A 59 -3.60 -5.87 0.43
CA GLN A 59 -4.40 -6.99 0.93
C GLN A 59 -5.73 -7.12 0.17
N LEU A 60 -6.43 -6.00 -0.10
CA LEU A 60 -7.67 -6.02 -0.89
C LEU A 60 -7.44 -6.52 -2.32
N LYS A 61 -6.33 -6.12 -2.95
CA LYS A 61 -5.93 -6.63 -4.27
C LYS A 61 -5.67 -8.13 -4.23
N ALA A 62 -4.85 -8.59 -3.28
CA ALA A 62 -4.54 -10.01 -3.14
C ALA A 62 -5.81 -10.85 -2.93
N GLY A 63 -6.69 -10.43 -2.01
CA GLY A 63 -7.96 -11.12 -1.76
C GLY A 63 -8.92 -11.10 -2.95
N ALA A 64 -8.88 -10.06 -3.79
CA ALA A 64 -9.67 -10.02 -5.02
C ALA A 64 -9.19 -11.05 -6.05
N TYR A 65 -7.87 -11.20 -6.22
CA TYR A 65 -7.31 -12.24 -7.10
C TYR A 65 -7.62 -13.66 -6.58
N GLU A 66 -7.54 -13.90 -5.28
CA GLU A 66 -7.94 -15.18 -4.67
C GLU A 66 -9.42 -15.50 -4.96
N ARG A 67 -10.30 -14.52 -4.82
CA ARG A 67 -11.72 -14.69 -5.13
C ARG A 67 -11.98 -15.01 -6.60
N LEU A 68 -11.28 -14.35 -7.52
CA LEU A 68 -11.38 -14.68 -8.94
C LEU A 68 -10.87 -16.09 -9.24
N LEU A 69 -9.78 -16.53 -8.61
CA LEU A 69 -9.29 -17.91 -8.74
C LEU A 69 -10.28 -18.94 -8.18
N LEU A 70 -10.91 -18.63 -7.05
CA LEU A 70 -11.97 -19.48 -6.48
C LEU A 70 -13.17 -19.52 -7.41
N PHE A 71 -13.59 -18.39 -7.97
CA PHE A 71 -14.68 -18.31 -8.95
C PHE A 71 -14.41 -19.24 -10.13
N THR A 72 -13.23 -19.18 -10.76
CA THR A 72 -12.90 -20.05 -11.90
C THR A 72 -12.94 -21.54 -11.54
N SER A 73 -12.48 -21.92 -10.34
CA SER A 73 -12.57 -23.29 -9.86
C SER A 73 -14.01 -23.75 -9.59
N ARG A 74 -14.89 -22.83 -9.18
CA ARG A 74 -16.29 -23.12 -8.84
C ARG A 74 -17.17 -23.26 -10.07
N ILE A 75 -16.91 -22.49 -11.13
CA ILE A 75 -17.67 -22.58 -12.38
C ILE A 75 -17.18 -23.70 -13.30
N GLU A 76 -16.15 -24.45 -12.91
CA GLU A 76 -15.66 -25.58 -13.69
C GLU A 76 -16.80 -26.60 -13.93
N PRO A 77 -17.12 -26.96 -15.19
CA PRO A 77 -18.26 -27.83 -15.51
C PRO A 77 -18.25 -29.15 -14.74
N ARG A 78 -17.06 -29.73 -14.58
CA ARG A 78 -16.87 -30.98 -13.83
C ARG A 78 -17.32 -30.84 -12.37
N ASN A 79 -16.92 -29.76 -11.71
CA ASN A 79 -17.23 -29.51 -10.31
C ASN A 79 -18.71 -29.15 -10.12
N LEU A 80 -19.27 -28.37 -11.05
CA LEU A 80 -20.69 -28.02 -11.07
C LEU A 80 -21.56 -29.27 -11.18
N ILE A 81 -21.30 -30.14 -12.17
CA ILE A 81 -22.06 -31.38 -12.35
C ILE A 81 -21.94 -32.26 -11.11
N ALA A 82 -20.73 -32.48 -10.60
CA ALA A 82 -20.52 -33.36 -9.45
C ALA A 82 -21.24 -32.89 -8.17
N ARG A 83 -21.40 -31.58 -7.96
CA ARG A 83 -22.09 -31.02 -6.77
C ARG A 83 -23.61 -31.00 -6.89
N HIS A 84 -24.14 -30.91 -8.11
CA HIS A 84 -25.58 -30.71 -8.33
C HIS A 84 -26.30 -31.93 -8.90
N LEU A 85 -25.58 -32.98 -9.29
CA LEU A 85 -26.16 -34.22 -9.79
C LEU A 85 -26.88 -34.96 -8.66
N GLU A 86 -28.20 -35.11 -8.80
CA GLU A 86 -29.04 -35.91 -7.92
C GLU A 86 -29.61 -37.12 -8.68
N ASP A 87 -29.93 -38.19 -7.95
CA ASP A 87 -30.59 -39.37 -8.54
C ASP A 87 -31.97 -39.01 -9.09
N ASN A 88 -32.31 -39.55 -10.27
CA ASN A 88 -33.56 -39.30 -11.00
C ASN A 88 -33.84 -37.83 -11.41
N GLN A 89 -32.82 -36.97 -11.48
CA GLN A 89 -33.00 -35.61 -11.99
C GLN A 89 -33.18 -35.55 -13.51
N HIS A 90 -34.13 -34.73 -13.96
CA HIS A 90 -34.29 -34.41 -15.37
C HIS A 90 -33.15 -33.50 -15.86
N VAL A 91 -32.53 -33.84 -16.99
CA VAL A 91 -31.36 -33.13 -17.56
C VAL A 91 -31.59 -31.61 -17.69
N ARG A 92 -32.78 -31.20 -18.16
CA ARG A 92 -33.13 -29.76 -18.29
C ARG A 92 -33.11 -29.03 -16.95
N THR A 93 -33.54 -29.69 -15.87
CA THR A 93 -33.57 -29.08 -14.54
C THR A 93 -32.16 -28.90 -14.00
N LEU A 94 -31.29 -29.89 -14.19
CA LEU A 94 -29.87 -29.79 -13.87
C LEU A 94 -29.23 -28.64 -14.65
N GLN A 95 -29.44 -28.56 -15.97
CA GLN A 95 -28.90 -27.49 -16.81
C GLN A 95 -29.27 -26.10 -16.30
N LEU A 96 -30.55 -25.86 -15.99
CA LEU A 96 -31.02 -24.57 -15.47
C LEU A 96 -30.36 -24.23 -14.13
N ARG A 97 -30.23 -25.23 -13.25
CA ARG A 97 -29.57 -25.06 -11.95
C ARG A 97 -28.09 -24.68 -12.11
N LEU A 98 -27.37 -25.32 -13.02
CA LEU A 98 -25.95 -25.01 -13.28
C LEU A 98 -25.78 -23.57 -13.81
N ILE A 99 -26.63 -23.14 -14.74
CA ILE A 99 -26.60 -21.77 -15.28
C ILE A 99 -26.85 -20.74 -14.17
N GLN A 100 -27.84 -21.00 -13.31
CA GLN A 100 -28.16 -20.13 -12.19
C GLN A 100 -26.99 -20.03 -11.20
N GLU A 101 -26.33 -21.16 -10.90
CA GLU A 101 -25.17 -21.17 -10.00
C GLU A 101 -24.01 -20.32 -10.53
N VAL A 102 -23.68 -20.47 -11.83
CA VAL A 102 -22.63 -19.67 -12.48
C VAL A 102 -22.95 -18.19 -12.43
N GLU A 103 -24.19 -17.80 -12.69
CA GLU A 103 -24.61 -16.40 -12.64
C GLU A 103 -24.55 -15.85 -11.21
N ASN A 104 -25.02 -16.60 -10.22
CA ASN A 104 -24.97 -16.20 -8.81
C ASN A 104 -23.54 -15.99 -8.32
N GLU A 105 -22.63 -16.93 -8.63
CA GLU A 105 -21.21 -16.82 -8.29
C GLU A 105 -20.54 -15.65 -9.01
N PHE A 106 -20.91 -15.37 -10.26
CA PHE A 106 -20.40 -14.22 -11.00
C PHE A 106 -20.85 -12.91 -10.35
N GLN A 107 -22.13 -12.77 -10.03
CA GLN A 107 -22.67 -11.58 -9.36
C GLN A 107 -22.03 -11.35 -7.99
N TYR A 108 -21.77 -12.42 -7.24
CA TYR A 108 -21.06 -12.34 -5.96
C TYR A 108 -19.64 -11.79 -6.11
N ASN A 109 -18.94 -12.16 -7.19
CA ASN A 109 -17.57 -11.74 -7.44
C ASN A 109 -17.44 -10.48 -8.32
N PHE A 110 -18.56 -9.91 -8.81
CA PHE A 110 -18.55 -8.78 -9.75
C PHE A 110 -17.80 -7.55 -9.22
N THR A 111 -17.92 -7.26 -7.93
CA THR A 111 -17.27 -6.10 -7.31
C THR A 111 -15.75 -6.22 -7.25
N GLN A 112 -15.20 -7.43 -7.37
CA GLN A 112 -13.75 -7.67 -7.33
C GLN A 112 -13.03 -7.06 -8.53
N GLN A 113 -13.74 -6.73 -9.62
CA GLN A 113 -13.20 -6.03 -10.79
C GLN A 113 -12.51 -4.70 -10.44
N LEU A 114 -12.90 -4.06 -9.33
CA LEU A 114 -12.31 -2.80 -8.87
C LEU A 114 -10.87 -2.94 -8.36
N TYR A 115 -10.46 -4.17 -8.01
CA TYR A 115 -9.21 -4.44 -7.31
C TYR A 115 -8.23 -5.29 -8.13
N VAL A 116 -8.60 -5.71 -9.33
CA VAL A 116 -7.75 -6.51 -10.23
C VAL A 116 -7.37 -5.73 -11.48
N SER A 117 -6.43 -6.26 -12.26
CA SER A 117 -6.10 -5.71 -13.58
C SER A 117 -7.27 -5.90 -14.55
N ALA A 118 -7.38 -5.00 -15.54
CA ALA A 118 -8.39 -5.10 -16.59
C ALA A 118 -8.26 -6.42 -17.35
N ASP A 119 -7.03 -6.82 -17.69
CA ASP A 119 -6.73 -8.08 -18.40
C ASP A 119 -7.21 -9.31 -17.62
N ALA A 120 -6.97 -9.35 -16.30
CA ALA A 120 -7.42 -10.46 -15.46
C ALA A 120 -8.95 -10.52 -15.37
N TRP A 121 -9.60 -9.36 -15.25
CA TRP A 121 -11.07 -9.29 -15.23
C TRP A 121 -11.68 -9.72 -16.56
N GLU A 122 -11.10 -9.27 -17.68
CA GLU A 122 -11.53 -9.66 -19.02
C GLU A 122 -11.38 -11.16 -19.25
N ALA A 123 -10.26 -11.75 -18.82
CA ALA A 123 -10.05 -13.20 -18.90
C ALA A 123 -11.13 -13.99 -18.15
N VAL A 124 -11.52 -13.55 -16.95
CA VAL A 124 -12.61 -14.19 -16.17
C VAL A 124 -13.96 -14.04 -16.86
N ARG A 125 -14.24 -12.86 -17.43
CA ARG A 125 -15.48 -12.62 -18.19
C ARG A 125 -15.56 -13.51 -19.42
N LEU A 126 -14.48 -13.59 -20.20
CA LEU A 126 -14.39 -14.46 -21.37
C LEU A 126 -14.55 -15.93 -20.98
N LEU A 127 -13.98 -16.36 -19.86
CA LEU A 127 -14.17 -17.72 -19.36
C LEU A 127 -15.65 -18.03 -19.09
N LYS A 128 -16.38 -17.12 -18.44
CA LYS A 128 -17.83 -17.28 -18.20
C LYS A 128 -18.64 -17.31 -19.50
N GLU A 129 -18.31 -16.44 -20.45
CA GLU A 129 -19.06 -16.32 -21.72
C GLU A 129 -18.85 -17.52 -22.65
N ASN A 130 -17.69 -18.18 -22.58
CA ASN A 130 -17.33 -19.34 -23.42
C ASN A 130 -17.60 -20.71 -22.76
N LEU A 131 -18.25 -20.71 -21.60
CA LEU A 131 -18.58 -21.91 -20.81
C LEU A 131 -19.90 -22.53 -21.29
#